data_AF-A0A2P4SC52-F1
#
_entry.id   AF-A0A2P4SC52-F1
#
_cell.length_a   1.000
_cell.length_b   1.000
_cell.length_c   1.000
_cell.angle_alpha   90.00
_cell.angle_beta   90.00
_cell.angle_gamma   90.00
#
_symmetry.space_group_name_H-M   'P 1'
#
loop_
_entity.id
_entity.type
_entity.pdbx_description
1 polymer ?
#
loop_
_entity_poly.entity_id
_entity_poly.type
_entity_poly.pdbx_seq_one_letter_code
_entity_poly.pdbx_strand_id
1 'polypeptide(L)'
;MAQRGAPARDDTSTGPQPSGTGYLDRQQPATRGSLGVDVATAVDIHLRGTTVQKIRLAAEGPLSLKKHVHAILLGRSSLGQSGVFLVPGVIDSDCRGPIYALLYTLTPPVFISAGTRIAQFIPIPAETLNSSGEDRKGGFGSTGPIACLTTQLGDRPMMRVKLQCNQVSITVTALLDSGADVSLVSSDIWPHQWSTTTVNNISGVGGSSSTRKSTMPIVVLVGSENAVTVMLHVAGLPGGLQMLLGRDVLSQLGVRLTNQPFL
;
A
#
# COMPACT_ATOMS: atom_id res chain seq x y z
N MET A 1 73.20 -2.52 -8.39
CA MET A 1 72.40 -1.35 -7.96
C MET A 1 71.61 -0.89 -9.18
N ALA A 2 70.33 -1.23 -9.36
CA ALA A 2 69.14 -0.52 -8.84
C ALA A 2 69.15 0.96 -9.27
N GLN A 3 68.17 1.55 -9.97
CA GLN A 3 66.71 1.39 -9.94
C GLN A 3 66.03 1.78 -11.28
N ARG A 4 64.82 1.24 -11.47
CA ARG A 4 63.79 1.68 -12.45
C ARG A 4 63.16 3.01 -12.03
N GLY A 5 62.91 3.91 -12.98
CA GLY A 5 61.98 5.05 -12.84
C GLY A 5 60.71 4.81 -13.66
N ALA A 6 59.54 4.96 -13.03
CA ALA A 6 58.20 4.60 -13.50
C ALA A 6 57.62 5.53 -14.59
N PRO A 7 56.61 5.10 -15.38
CA PRO A 7 55.82 6.00 -16.20
C PRO A 7 54.67 6.64 -15.39
N ALA A 8 54.28 7.84 -15.80
CA ALA A 8 53.23 8.66 -15.23
C ALA A 8 51.86 7.95 -15.29
N ARG A 9 51.09 8.10 -14.20
CA ARG A 9 49.70 7.63 -14.07
C ARG A 9 48.75 8.65 -14.68
N ASP A 10 47.99 8.24 -15.68
CA ASP A 10 46.77 8.93 -16.10
C ASP A 10 45.61 8.43 -15.22
N ASP A 11 45.33 9.15 -14.14
CA ASP A 11 44.15 8.97 -13.32
C ASP A 11 43.04 9.91 -13.80
N THR A 12 42.42 9.60 -14.95
CA THR A 12 41.09 10.16 -15.26
C THR A 12 40.04 9.18 -14.75
N SER A 13 39.54 9.49 -13.55
CA SER A 13 38.38 8.85 -12.92
C SER A 13 37.19 8.90 -13.88
N THR A 14 36.86 7.75 -14.48
CA THR A 14 35.55 7.55 -15.09
C THR A 14 34.61 7.06 -14.00
N GLY A 15 33.65 7.91 -13.62
CA GLY A 15 32.52 7.49 -12.77
C GLY A 15 31.80 6.29 -13.40
N PRO A 16 31.06 5.48 -12.61
CA PRO A 16 30.44 4.27 -13.12
C PRO A 16 29.50 4.61 -14.28
N GLN A 17 29.90 4.19 -15.48
CA GLN A 17 29.07 4.25 -16.68
C GLN A 17 27.76 3.51 -16.41
N PRO A 18 26.60 4.03 -16.85
CA PRO A 18 25.34 3.30 -16.74
C PRO A 18 25.50 1.96 -17.45
N SER A 19 25.40 0.87 -16.68
CA SER A 19 25.54 -0.47 -17.22
C SER A 19 24.48 -0.68 -18.30
N GLY A 20 24.89 -0.80 -19.57
CA GLY A 20 24.00 -1.02 -20.72
C GLY A 20 23.34 -2.41 -20.75
N THR A 21 23.04 -2.99 -19.59
CA THR A 21 22.46 -4.33 -19.43
C THR A 21 21.40 -4.34 -18.32
N GLY A 22 20.26 -4.98 -18.59
CA GLY A 22 19.15 -5.13 -17.64
C GLY A 22 19.50 -6.05 -16.48
N TYR A 23 18.61 -6.16 -15.49
CA TYR A 23 18.83 -7.03 -14.32
C TYR A 23 19.04 -8.52 -14.72
N LEU A 24 18.16 -9.07 -15.56
CA LEU A 24 18.22 -10.45 -16.05
C LEU A 24 19.38 -10.70 -17.02
N ASP A 25 19.97 -9.64 -17.60
CA ASP A 25 21.15 -9.78 -18.46
C ASP A 25 22.44 -9.97 -17.64
N ARG A 26 22.44 -9.55 -16.37
CA ARG A 26 23.59 -9.57 -15.47
C ARG A 26 23.54 -10.71 -14.45
N GLN A 27 22.34 -11.10 -14.06
CA GLN A 27 22.13 -12.11 -13.02
C GLN A 27 21.93 -13.50 -13.63
N GLN A 28 22.50 -14.50 -12.97
CA GLN A 28 22.32 -15.90 -13.36
C GLN A 28 21.32 -16.60 -12.44
N PRO A 29 20.52 -17.55 -12.95
CA PRO A 29 19.72 -18.43 -12.10
C PRO A 29 20.62 -19.19 -11.10
N ALA A 30 20.06 -19.56 -9.94
CA ALA A 30 20.82 -20.22 -8.88
C ALA A 30 21.41 -21.57 -9.32
N THR A 31 20.75 -22.27 -10.24
CA THR A 31 21.21 -23.53 -10.83
C THR A 31 20.85 -23.59 -12.32
N ARG A 32 21.45 -24.52 -13.07
CA ARG A 32 21.13 -24.73 -14.48
C ARG A 32 19.66 -25.04 -14.75
N GLY A 33 18.96 -25.67 -13.79
CA GLY A 33 17.54 -26.02 -13.91
C GLY A 33 16.58 -25.01 -13.26
N SER A 34 17.08 -23.89 -12.73
CA SER A 34 16.26 -22.91 -12.05
C SER A 34 15.35 -22.16 -13.03
N LEU A 35 14.05 -22.17 -12.74
CA LEU A 35 13.04 -21.44 -13.52
C LEU A 35 13.16 -19.91 -13.35
N GLY A 36 13.51 -19.46 -12.14
CA GLY A 36 13.57 -18.05 -11.79
C GLY A 36 14.99 -17.56 -11.49
N VAL A 37 15.17 -16.24 -11.60
CA VAL A 37 16.38 -15.51 -11.19
C VAL A 37 16.08 -14.80 -9.88
N ASP A 38 16.83 -15.14 -8.83
CA ASP A 38 16.63 -14.55 -7.51
C ASP A 38 16.86 -13.02 -7.52
N VAL A 39 16.12 -12.32 -6.68
CA VAL A 39 16.26 -10.88 -6.44
C VAL A 39 16.25 -10.55 -4.96
N ALA A 40 17.20 -9.67 -4.59
CA ALA A 40 17.40 -9.22 -3.23
C ALA A 40 16.59 -7.98 -2.88
N THR A 41 16.32 -7.78 -1.59
CA THR A 41 15.86 -6.48 -1.08
C THR A 41 17.00 -5.46 -1.14
N ALA A 42 16.70 -4.23 -1.53
CA ALA A 42 17.65 -3.11 -1.51
C ALA A 42 17.76 -2.44 -0.13
N VAL A 43 16.85 -2.77 0.79
CA VAL A 43 16.73 -2.12 2.10
C VAL A 43 16.52 -3.16 3.21
N ASP A 44 16.84 -2.78 4.45
CA ASP A 44 16.47 -3.55 5.63
C ASP A 44 14.95 -3.54 5.82
N ILE A 45 14.37 -4.70 6.13
CA ILE A 45 12.93 -4.90 6.27
C ILE A 45 12.61 -5.18 7.73
N HIS A 46 11.60 -4.48 8.26
CA HIS A 46 11.07 -4.68 9.61
C HIS A 46 9.57 -4.94 9.56
N LEU A 47 9.18 -6.21 9.60
CA LEU A 47 7.77 -6.61 9.64
C LEU A 47 7.31 -6.71 11.11
N ARG A 48 6.79 -5.60 11.64
CA ARG A 48 6.30 -5.52 13.04
C ARG A 48 4.86 -6.00 13.23
N GLY A 49 4.15 -6.28 12.14
CA GLY A 49 2.75 -6.71 12.14
C GLY A 49 2.44 -7.52 10.89
N THR A 50 1.16 -7.83 10.71
CA THR A 50 0.66 -8.66 9.60
C THR A 50 0.22 -7.84 8.38
N THR A 51 0.42 -6.52 8.40
CA THR A 51 0.08 -5.65 7.27
C THR A 51 1.08 -5.84 6.12
N VAL A 52 0.57 -5.71 4.90
CA VAL A 52 1.41 -5.72 3.70
C VAL A 52 2.32 -4.48 3.68
N GLN A 53 3.60 -4.68 3.36
CA GLN A 53 4.60 -3.65 3.22
C GLN A 53 5.20 -3.66 1.81
N LYS A 54 5.39 -2.47 1.23
CA LYS A 54 6.06 -2.27 -0.05
C LYS A 54 7.57 -2.16 0.17
N ILE A 55 8.33 -3.08 -0.40
CA ILE A 55 9.77 -3.22 -0.21
C ILE A 55 10.49 -2.96 -1.53
N ARG A 56 11.50 -2.10 -1.52
CA ARG A 56 12.34 -1.85 -2.70
C ARG A 56 13.25 -3.05 -2.96
N LEU A 57 13.20 -3.59 -4.18
CA LEU A 57 14.13 -4.62 -4.62
C LEU A 57 15.40 -4.01 -5.20
N ALA A 58 16.48 -4.77 -5.18
CA ALA A 58 17.75 -4.44 -5.81
C ALA A 58 17.70 -4.68 -7.33
N ALA A 59 16.61 -4.26 -7.98
CA ALA A 59 16.36 -4.40 -9.40
C ALA A 59 15.58 -3.19 -9.92
N GLU A 60 15.88 -2.78 -11.14
CA GLU A 60 15.18 -1.72 -11.85
C GLU A 60 14.80 -2.21 -13.25
N GLY A 61 13.69 -1.71 -13.76
CA GLY A 61 13.22 -1.99 -15.12
C GLY A 61 13.89 -1.09 -16.17
N PRO A 62 14.05 -1.57 -17.42
CA PRO A 62 13.58 -2.87 -17.91
C PRO A 62 14.44 -4.05 -17.43
N LEU A 63 13.79 -5.20 -17.25
CA LEU A 63 14.44 -6.40 -16.73
C LEU A 63 15.53 -6.95 -17.66
N SER A 64 15.38 -6.78 -18.97
CA SER A 64 16.42 -7.05 -19.96
C SER A 64 16.44 -5.92 -20.98
N LEU A 65 17.65 -5.54 -21.42
CA LEU A 65 17.87 -4.61 -22.54
C LEU A 65 18.16 -5.37 -23.84
N LYS A 66 18.42 -6.68 -23.76
CA LYS A 66 18.68 -7.55 -24.92
C LYS A 66 17.40 -8.17 -25.49
N LYS A 67 16.37 -8.34 -24.65
CA LYS A 67 15.11 -9.01 -25.00
C LYS A 67 13.93 -8.31 -24.33
N HIS A 68 12.79 -8.25 -25.02
CA HIS A 68 11.53 -7.89 -24.39
C HIS A 68 11.06 -9.07 -23.53
N VAL A 69 11.05 -8.87 -22.22
CA VAL A 69 10.76 -9.92 -21.24
C VAL A 69 9.85 -9.36 -20.17
N HIS A 70 8.68 -9.97 -20.01
CA HIS A 70 7.84 -9.79 -18.82
C HIS A 70 8.36 -10.73 -17.73
N ALA A 71 8.01 -10.50 -16.48
CA ALA A 71 8.30 -11.47 -15.44
C ALA A 71 7.20 -11.57 -14.39
N ILE A 72 7.03 -12.77 -13.85
CA ILE A 72 6.29 -12.95 -12.60
C ILE A 72 7.29 -12.87 -11.46
N LEU A 73 7.03 -11.99 -10.50
CA LEU A 73 7.75 -11.88 -9.25
C LEU A 73 7.09 -12.80 -8.21
N LEU A 74 7.81 -13.82 -7.76
CA LEU A 74 7.36 -14.75 -6.72
C LEU A 74 8.30 -14.74 -5.51
N GLY A 75 7.76 -15.00 -4.33
CA GLY A 75 8.56 -15.24 -3.13
C GLY A 75 9.40 -16.50 -3.27
N ARG A 76 10.58 -16.52 -2.65
CA ARG A 76 11.39 -17.76 -2.56
C ARG A 76 10.76 -18.70 -1.54
N SER A 77 10.85 -20.01 -1.76
CA SER A 77 10.30 -21.01 -0.83
C SER A 77 10.85 -20.87 0.59
N SER A 78 12.13 -20.50 0.73
CA SER A 78 12.77 -20.22 2.03
C SER A 78 12.13 -19.04 2.78
N LEU A 79 11.58 -18.06 2.05
CA LEU A 79 10.87 -16.92 2.66
C LEU A 79 9.57 -17.41 3.33
N GLY A 80 8.84 -18.29 2.64
CA GLY A 80 7.62 -18.92 3.16
C GLY A 80 7.87 -19.78 4.41
N GLN A 81 9.02 -20.45 4.48
CA GLN A 81 9.41 -21.21 5.69
C GLN A 81 9.56 -20.32 6.93
N SER A 82 9.95 -19.05 6.75
CA SER A 82 10.05 -18.07 7.84
C SER A 82 8.71 -17.39 8.16
N GLY A 83 7.59 -17.87 7.62
CA GLY A 83 6.27 -17.26 7.81
C GLY A 83 6.12 -15.91 7.11
N VAL A 84 6.96 -15.62 6.12
CA VAL A 84 6.93 -14.39 5.32
C VAL A 84 6.49 -14.72 3.90
N PHE A 85 5.53 -13.96 3.38
CA PHE A 85 4.92 -14.21 2.09
C PHE A 85 5.04 -12.97 1.21
N LEU A 86 5.35 -13.19 -0.06
CA LEU A 86 5.30 -12.18 -1.10
C LEU A 86 3.97 -12.30 -1.82
N VAL A 87 3.27 -11.17 -2.01
CA VAL A 87 2.10 -11.12 -2.91
C VAL A 87 2.63 -11.16 -4.34
N PRO A 88 2.28 -12.17 -5.16
CA PRO A 88 2.77 -12.28 -6.54
C PRO A 88 2.56 -10.99 -7.34
N GLY A 89 3.55 -10.62 -8.14
CA GLY A 89 3.49 -9.43 -8.98
C GLY A 89 3.82 -9.75 -10.44
N VAL A 90 3.28 -8.95 -11.36
CA VAL A 90 3.66 -8.96 -12.78
C VAL A 90 4.52 -7.74 -13.06
N ILE A 91 5.66 -7.95 -13.70
CA ILE A 91 6.57 -6.91 -14.17
C ILE A 91 6.52 -6.89 -15.69
N ASP A 92 5.97 -5.82 -16.24
CA ASP A 92 5.90 -5.64 -17.68
C ASP A 92 7.28 -5.36 -18.29
N SER A 93 7.47 -5.74 -19.56
CA SER A 93 8.73 -5.54 -20.27
C SER A 93 9.08 -4.07 -20.48
N ASP A 94 8.07 -3.20 -20.52
CA ASP A 94 8.20 -1.75 -20.60
C ASP A 94 8.33 -1.07 -19.23
N CYS A 95 8.30 -1.82 -18.12
CA CYS A 95 8.50 -1.28 -16.78
C CYS A 95 9.85 -0.53 -16.70
N ARG A 96 9.83 0.71 -16.22
CA ARG A 96 11.02 1.56 -16.01
C ARG A 96 11.15 1.95 -14.55
N GLY A 97 12.39 1.99 -14.08
CA GLY A 97 12.72 2.45 -12.72
C GLY A 97 12.62 1.36 -11.65
N PRO A 98 12.62 1.73 -10.36
CA PRO A 98 12.73 0.78 -9.26
C PRO A 98 11.59 -0.23 -9.20
N ILE A 99 11.94 -1.50 -8.99
CA ILE A 99 10.97 -2.58 -8.79
C ILE A 99 10.71 -2.78 -7.30
N TYR A 100 9.45 -3.04 -6.95
CA TYR A 100 9.02 -3.25 -5.57
C TYR A 100 8.34 -4.60 -5.40
N ALA A 101 8.53 -5.19 -4.22
CA ALA A 101 7.79 -6.36 -3.75
C ALA A 101 6.79 -5.96 -2.67
N LEU A 102 5.67 -6.68 -2.58
CA LEU A 102 4.75 -6.60 -1.46
C LEU A 102 4.96 -7.80 -0.55
N LEU A 103 5.29 -7.56 0.71
CA LEU A 103 5.52 -8.61 1.69
C LEU A 103 4.60 -8.46 2.90
N TYR A 104 4.16 -9.57 3.46
CA TYR A 104 3.55 -9.63 4.78
C TYR A 104 4.08 -10.85 5.55
N THR A 105 3.93 -10.86 6.86
CA THR A 105 4.29 -12.01 7.71
C THR A 105 3.10 -12.45 8.53
N LEU A 106 3.01 -13.75 8.79
CA LEU A 106 2.06 -14.32 9.73
C LEU A 106 2.61 -14.38 11.17
N THR A 107 3.92 -14.17 11.34
CA THR A 107 4.63 -14.36 12.61
C THR A 107 5.56 -13.18 12.92
N PRO A 108 5.02 -11.96 13.13
CA PRO A 108 5.85 -10.83 13.53
C PRO A 108 6.43 -11.01 14.95
N PRO A 109 7.59 -10.40 15.28
CA PRO A 109 8.39 -9.54 14.41
C PRO A 109 9.36 -10.33 13.52
N VAL A 110 9.55 -9.85 12.28
CA VAL A 110 10.59 -10.38 11.37
C VAL A 110 11.52 -9.26 10.91
N PHE A 111 12.83 -9.54 10.94
CA PHE A 111 13.87 -8.70 10.37
C PHE A 111 14.54 -9.42 9.19
N ILE A 112 14.73 -8.70 8.09
CA ILE A 112 15.46 -9.20 6.90
C ILE A 112 16.45 -8.10 6.49
N SER A 113 17.73 -8.45 6.42
CA SER A 113 18.77 -7.50 6.03
C SER A 113 18.74 -7.19 4.52
N ALA A 114 19.14 -5.97 4.17
CA ALA A 114 19.43 -5.55 2.81
C ALA A 114 20.39 -6.56 2.14
N GLY A 115 20.18 -6.83 0.85
CA GLY A 115 20.94 -7.84 0.10
C GLY A 115 20.43 -9.28 0.25
N THR A 116 19.49 -9.55 1.17
CA THR A 116 18.87 -10.87 1.25
C THR A 116 18.00 -11.14 0.02
N ARG A 117 18.24 -12.27 -0.66
CA ARG A 117 17.40 -12.76 -1.76
C ARG A 117 16.06 -13.23 -1.21
N ILE A 118 15.01 -12.45 -1.46
CA ILE A 118 13.66 -12.68 -0.91
C ILE A 118 12.67 -13.15 -1.97
N ALA A 119 12.92 -12.84 -3.24
CA ALA A 119 12.02 -13.14 -4.34
C ALA A 119 12.81 -13.67 -5.54
N GLN A 120 12.10 -14.05 -6.58
CA GLN A 120 12.66 -14.45 -7.86
C GLN A 120 11.78 -13.94 -9.00
N PHE A 121 12.41 -13.50 -10.08
CA PHE A 121 11.73 -13.22 -11.35
C PHE A 121 11.66 -14.51 -12.16
N ILE A 122 10.47 -14.87 -12.60
CA ILE A 122 10.24 -15.92 -13.60
C ILE A 122 10.03 -15.23 -14.94
N PRO A 123 11.03 -15.24 -15.84
CA PRO A 123 10.95 -14.56 -17.13
C PRO A 123 9.92 -15.20 -18.06
N ILE A 124 9.15 -14.36 -18.75
CA ILE A 124 8.20 -14.73 -19.80
C ILE A 124 8.59 -13.97 -21.07
N PRO A 125 9.03 -14.65 -22.15
CA PRO A 125 9.39 -14.00 -23.41
C PRO A 125 8.20 -13.24 -24.00
N ALA A 126 8.38 -11.96 -24.35
CA ALA A 126 7.29 -11.12 -24.85
C ALA A 126 6.70 -11.58 -26.19
N GLU A 127 7.44 -12.38 -26.98
CA GLU A 127 6.93 -12.99 -28.23
C GLU A 127 5.68 -13.86 -28.03
N THR A 128 5.38 -14.25 -26.79
CA THR A 128 4.15 -14.98 -26.44
C THR A 128 2.91 -14.09 -26.31
N LEU A 129 3.06 -12.76 -26.32
CA LEU A 129 1.99 -11.79 -26.07
C LEU A 129 2.02 -10.71 -27.18
N ASN A 130 1.28 -10.94 -28.25
CA ASN A 130 1.06 -9.93 -29.29
C ASN A 130 0.44 -8.67 -28.66
N SER A 131 1.18 -7.56 -28.56
CA SER A 131 0.59 -6.28 -28.18
C SER A 131 1.27 -5.10 -28.85
N SER A 132 0.54 -4.45 -29.74
CA SER A 132 0.77 -3.07 -30.17
C SER A 132 0.17 -2.15 -29.10
N GLY A 133 1.01 -1.50 -28.30
CA GLY A 133 0.58 -0.53 -27.29
C GLY A 133 1.75 0.35 -26.84
N GLU A 134 1.48 1.61 -26.52
CA GLU A 134 2.46 2.63 -26.15
C GLU A 134 3.20 2.33 -24.82
N ASP A 135 4.45 2.78 -24.73
CA ASP A 135 5.34 2.65 -23.56
C ASP A 135 4.70 3.19 -22.27
N ARG A 136 4.51 2.33 -21.27
CA ARG A 136 3.97 2.71 -19.96
C ARG A 136 5.05 3.32 -19.05
N LYS A 137 4.68 4.36 -18.31
CA LYS A 137 5.46 4.90 -17.19
C LYS A 137 4.87 4.44 -15.85
N GLY A 138 5.35 3.29 -15.33
CA GLY A 138 5.11 2.82 -13.96
C GLY A 138 4.26 1.55 -13.85
N GLY A 139 4.62 0.67 -12.91
CA GLY A 139 3.94 -0.61 -12.66
C GLY A 139 3.47 -0.75 -11.20
N PHE A 140 2.16 -1.02 -11.03
CA PHE A 140 1.47 -1.59 -9.84
C PHE A 140 -0.06 -1.61 -10.06
N GLY A 141 -0.54 -2.17 -11.18
CA GLY A 141 -1.98 -2.16 -11.49
C GLY A 141 -2.50 -0.83 -12.06
N SER A 142 -1.69 -0.13 -12.86
CA SER A 142 -2.02 1.17 -13.47
C SER A 142 -3.17 1.15 -14.51
N THR A 143 -3.81 -0.01 -14.71
CA THR A 143 -5.01 -0.18 -15.56
C THR A 143 -5.95 -1.18 -14.89
N GLY A 144 -6.80 -0.70 -13.98
CA GLY A 144 -7.89 -1.49 -13.39
C GLY A 144 -8.29 -0.98 -12.00
N PRO A 145 -9.57 -1.11 -11.60
CA PRO A 145 -10.04 -0.60 -10.32
C PRO A 145 -9.34 -1.26 -9.12
N ILE A 146 -9.15 -0.45 -8.09
CA ILE A 146 -8.56 -0.80 -6.78
C ILE A 146 -9.42 -1.87 -6.09
N ALA A 147 -8.79 -2.82 -5.40
CA ALA A 147 -9.47 -3.79 -4.54
C ALA A 147 -10.52 -3.11 -3.65
N CYS A 148 -11.77 -3.56 -3.76
CA CYS A 148 -12.90 -3.01 -3.02
C CYS A 148 -13.19 -3.81 -1.75
N LEU A 149 -13.67 -3.12 -0.71
CA LEU A 149 -14.22 -3.77 0.47
C LEU A 149 -15.57 -4.41 0.09
N THR A 150 -15.62 -5.74 0.11
CA THR A 150 -16.86 -6.50 -0.10
C THR A 150 -17.25 -7.18 1.21
N THR A 151 -18.42 -6.86 1.73
CA THR A 151 -19.02 -7.54 2.90
C THR A 151 -20.31 -8.22 2.48
N GLN A 152 -20.70 -9.31 3.14
CA GLN A 152 -22.03 -9.88 2.94
C GLN A 152 -23.08 -8.87 3.45
N LEU A 153 -24.26 -8.81 2.83
CA LEU A 153 -25.33 -7.88 3.22
C LEU A 153 -25.81 -8.07 4.67
N GLY A 154 -25.59 -9.25 5.26
CA GLY A 154 -25.87 -9.53 6.68
C GLY A 154 -24.82 -8.97 7.65
N ASP A 155 -23.61 -8.68 7.16
CA ASP A 155 -22.50 -8.16 7.95
C ASP A 155 -22.45 -6.63 7.83
N ARG A 156 -22.28 -5.95 8.96
CA ARG A 156 -22.12 -4.50 9.00
C ARG A 156 -20.70 -4.10 8.61
N PRO A 157 -20.50 -3.19 7.64
CA PRO A 157 -19.16 -2.73 7.28
C PRO A 157 -18.60 -1.81 8.37
N MET A 158 -17.79 -2.37 9.27
CA MET A 158 -17.21 -1.66 10.41
C MET A 158 -15.72 -1.37 10.18
N MET A 159 -15.25 -0.20 10.60
CA MET A 159 -13.85 0.23 10.46
C MET A 159 -13.37 0.95 11.71
N ARG A 160 -12.12 0.68 12.13
CA ARG A 160 -11.48 1.46 13.21
C ARG A 160 -10.93 2.76 12.68
N VAL A 161 -11.31 3.86 13.32
CA VAL A 161 -10.85 5.21 12.98
C VAL A 161 -10.36 5.93 14.22
N LYS A 162 -9.37 6.80 14.06
CA LYS A 162 -8.89 7.68 15.14
C LYS A 162 -9.45 9.07 14.93
N LEU A 163 -10.12 9.60 15.94
CA LEU A 163 -10.60 10.98 15.99
C LEU A 163 -9.59 11.81 16.75
N GLN A 164 -9.17 12.94 16.20
CA GLN A 164 -8.21 13.83 16.81
C GLN A 164 -8.69 15.28 16.76
N CYS A 165 -8.61 15.96 17.91
CA CYS A 165 -8.82 17.39 18.01
C CYS A 165 -7.84 17.94 19.03
N ASN A 166 -7.07 18.95 18.64
CA ASN A 166 -5.93 19.46 19.40
C ASN A 166 -4.95 18.32 19.76
N GLN A 167 -4.56 18.22 21.04
CA GLN A 167 -3.64 17.20 21.56
C GLN A 167 -4.34 15.91 22.00
N VAL A 168 -5.66 15.80 21.81
CA VAL A 168 -6.47 14.68 22.28
C VAL A 168 -6.85 13.82 21.10
N SER A 169 -6.70 12.50 21.26
CA SER A 169 -7.18 11.54 20.27
C SER A 169 -7.90 10.37 20.94
N ILE A 170 -8.98 9.91 20.32
CA ILE A 170 -9.69 8.68 20.69
C ILE A 170 -9.76 7.75 19.49
N THR A 171 -9.82 6.43 19.72
CA THR A 171 -10.00 5.46 18.64
C THR A 171 -11.36 4.78 18.80
N VAL A 172 -12.15 4.77 17.73
CA VAL A 172 -13.52 4.28 17.72
C VAL A 172 -13.74 3.32 16.57
N THR A 173 -14.71 2.42 16.71
CA THR A 173 -15.15 1.54 15.62
C THR A 173 -16.40 2.13 14.97
N ALA A 174 -16.29 2.54 13.70
CA ALA A 174 -17.33 3.22 12.94
C ALA A 174 -18.02 2.28 11.94
N LEU A 175 -19.34 2.40 11.83
CA LEU A 175 -20.13 1.83 10.73
C LEU A 175 -19.97 2.71 9.48
N LEU A 176 -19.64 2.12 8.34
CA LEU A 176 -19.63 2.81 7.06
C LEU A 176 -21.06 2.83 6.50
N ASP A 177 -21.74 3.97 6.59
CA ASP A 177 -23.13 4.10 6.15
C ASP A 177 -23.24 5.08 4.98
N SER A 178 -23.24 4.51 3.77
CA SER A 178 -23.44 5.29 2.55
C SER A 178 -24.83 5.95 2.45
N GLY A 179 -25.80 5.51 3.27
CA GLY A 179 -27.14 6.07 3.35
C GLY A 179 -27.19 7.39 4.13
N ALA A 180 -26.26 7.60 5.06
CA ALA A 180 -26.20 8.79 5.89
C ALA A 180 -25.46 9.95 5.22
N ASP A 181 -25.99 11.17 5.32
CA ASP A 181 -25.32 12.38 4.83
C ASP A 181 -24.15 12.81 5.73
N VAL A 182 -24.31 12.63 7.04
CA VAL A 182 -23.38 13.15 8.05
C VAL A 182 -22.82 12.05 8.93
N SER A 183 -21.62 12.29 9.44
CA SER A 183 -20.95 11.41 10.40
C SER A 183 -21.35 11.74 11.83
N LEU A 184 -21.63 10.69 12.61
CA LEU A 184 -22.14 10.75 13.98
C LEU A 184 -21.27 9.95 14.93
N VAL A 185 -20.94 10.52 16.08
CA VAL A 185 -20.24 9.84 17.17
C VAL A 185 -21.18 9.68 18.35
N SER A 186 -21.11 8.54 19.05
CA SER A 186 -21.89 8.31 20.25
C SER A 186 -21.54 9.35 21.32
N SER A 187 -22.56 9.90 21.97
CA SER A 187 -22.39 10.77 23.14
C SER A 187 -21.65 10.10 24.29
N ASP A 188 -21.69 8.77 24.38
CA ASP A 188 -21.12 8.01 25.51
C ASP A 188 -19.59 7.95 25.47
N ILE A 189 -19.01 8.13 24.28
CA ILE A 189 -17.56 8.10 24.05
C ILE A 189 -17.00 9.46 23.67
N TRP A 190 -17.85 10.47 23.58
CA TRP A 190 -17.44 11.82 23.18
C TRP A 190 -16.58 12.45 24.29
N PRO A 191 -15.35 12.91 23.99
CA PRO A 191 -14.48 13.50 25.01
C PRO A 191 -15.09 14.77 25.60
N HIS A 192 -15.13 14.87 26.94
CA HIS A 192 -15.71 16.03 27.63
C HIS A 192 -15.02 17.36 27.29
N GLN A 193 -13.71 17.34 27.00
CA GLN A 193 -12.97 18.53 26.56
C GLN A 193 -13.32 19.00 25.13
N TRP A 194 -14.05 18.21 24.34
CA TRP A 194 -14.45 18.62 22.99
C TRP A 194 -15.81 19.32 23.07
N SER A 195 -15.78 20.65 23.01
CA SER A 195 -16.97 21.49 23.12
C SER A 195 -17.94 21.24 21.95
N THR A 196 -19.24 21.25 22.26
CA THR A 196 -20.31 21.04 21.29
C THR A 196 -21.33 22.18 21.36
N THR A 197 -22.01 22.42 20.24
CA THR A 197 -23.17 23.31 20.15
C THR A 197 -24.40 22.50 19.79
N THR A 198 -25.57 22.93 20.27
CA THR A 198 -26.84 22.31 19.89
C THR A 198 -27.16 22.64 18.44
N VAL A 199 -27.65 21.66 17.68
CA VAL A 199 -28.11 21.84 16.31
C VAL A 199 -29.53 21.32 16.17
N ASN A 200 -30.36 22.05 15.43
CA ASN A 200 -31.72 21.63 15.09
C ASN A 200 -31.70 21.04 13.69
N ASN A 201 -32.25 19.84 13.54
CA ASN A 201 -32.42 19.09 12.29
C ASN A 201 -31.11 18.55 11.67
N ILE A 202 -30.92 17.24 11.79
CA ILE A 202 -30.00 16.49 10.92
C ILE A 202 -30.82 15.86 9.81
N SER A 203 -30.48 16.14 8.56
CA SER A 203 -30.99 15.40 7.41
C SER A 203 -30.17 14.12 7.20
N GLY A 204 -30.83 13.03 6.79
CA GLY A 204 -30.15 11.82 6.33
C GLY A 204 -29.79 10.79 7.40
N VAL A 205 -30.17 10.99 8.66
CA VAL A 205 -30.03 9.99 9.72
C VAL A 205 -31.44 9.73 10.25
N GLY A 206 -31.96 8.51 10.04
CA GLY A 206 -33.33 8.18 10.42
C GLY A 206 -33.57 8.34 11.93
N GLY A 207 -34.28 9.38 12.34
CA GLY A 207 -34.74 9.59 13.72
C GLY A 207 -34.56 11.03 14.23
N SER A 208 -35.57 11.56 14.90
CA SER A 208 -35.54 12.85 15.59
C SER A 208 -34.88 12.70 16.96
N SER A 209 -33.55 12.77 17.04
CA SER A 209 -32.83 12.82 18.32
C SER A 209 -32.15 14.18 18.49
N SER A 210 -32.13 14.69 19.73
CA SER A 210 -31.41 15.91 20.09
C SER A 210 -29.94 15.71 19.77
N THR A 211 -29.47 16.41 18.74
CA THR A 211 -28.12 16.23 18.21
C THR A 211 -27.28 17.45 18.51
N ARG A 212 -26.03 17.20 18.89
CA ARG A 212 -25.03 18.23 19.10
C ARG A 212 -24.02 18.17 17.97
N LYS A 213 -23.32 19.25 17.72
CA LYS A 213 -22.25 19.33 16.73
C LYS A 213 -20.98 19.82 17.41
N SER A 214 -19.85 19.24 17.07
CA SER A 214 -18.55 19.77 17.49
C SER A 214 -18.44 21.25 17.14
N THR A 215 -17.78 22.02 18.01
CA THR A 215 -17.48 23.44 17.77
C THR A 215 -16.14 23.64 17.05
N MET A 216 -15.24 22.66 17.20
CA MET A 216 -13.95 22.61 16.53
C MET A 216 -13.92 21.46 15.52
N PRO A 217 -13.23 21.63 14.38
CA PRO A 217 -13.06 20.55 13.42
C PRO A 217 -12.34 19.36 14.06
N ILE A 218 -12.82 18.16 13.75
CA ILE A 218 -12.23 16.91 14.17
C ILE A 218 -11.53 16.27 12.97
N VAL A 219 -10.29 15.86 13.16
CA VAL A 219 -9.54 15.08 12.18
C VAL A 219 -9.91 13.61 12.36
N VAL A 220 -10.53 13.03 11.34
CA VAL A 220 -10.85 11.60 11.22
C VAL A 220 -9.71 10.93 10.46
N LEU A 221 -8.93 10.12 11.15
CA LEU A 221 -7.81 9.37 10.61
C LEU A 221 -8.23 7.93 10.30
N VAL A 222 -8.03 7.52 9.05
CA VAL A 222 -8.34 6.18 8.54
C VAL A 222 -7.08 5.55 7.98
N GLY A 223 -6.54 4.53 8.66
CA GLY A 223 -5.25 3.95 8.30
C GLY A 223 -4.07 4.92 8.58
N SER A 224 -2.99 4.81 7.80
CA SER A 224 -1.78 5.61 7.98
C SER A 224 -1.74 6.90 7.16
N GLU A 225 -2.52 7.01 6.08
CA GLU A 225 -2.37 8.08 5.09
C GLU A 225 -3.64 8.91 4.86
N ASN A 226 -4.82 8.46 5.29
CA ASN A 226 -6.06 9.18 5.05
C ASN A 226 -6.51 9.99 6.28
N ALA A 227 -6.69 11.28 6.08
CA ALA A 227 -7.17 12.22 7.09
C ALA A 227 -8.27 13.09 6.49
N VAL A 228 -9.44 13.12 7.13
CA VAL A 228 -10.55 13.99 6.76
C VAL A 228 -10.87 14.89 7.93
N THR A 229 -10.87 16.21 7.72
CA THR A 229 -11.23 17.18 8.76
C THR A 229 -12.68 17.59 8.59
N VAL A 230 -13.52 17.30 9.58
CA VAL A 230 -14.97 17.53 9.51
C VAL A 230 -15.54 17.95 10.87
N MET A 231 -16.69 18.61 10.84
CA MET A 231 -17.48 18.88 12.05
C MET A 231 -18.39 17.69 12.33
N LEU A 232 -18.03 16.87 13.31
CA LEU A 232 -18.80 15.69 13.68
C LEU A 232 -20.06 16.05 14.46
N HIS A 233 -21.13 15.28 14.23
CA HIS A 233 -22.33 15.30 15.04
C HIS A 233 -22.22 14.29 16.19
N VAL A 234 -22.90 14.57 17.29
CA VAL A 234 -22.87 13.81 18.52
C VAL A 234 -24.29 13.52 18.98
N ALA A 235 -24.63 12.24 19.12
CA ALA A 235 -25.96 11.78 19.51
C ALA A 235 -25.87 10.42 20.22
N GLY A 236 -26.96 9.99 20.87
CA GLY A 236 -27.08 8.62 21.35
C GLY A 236 -27.24 7.66 20.17
N LEU A 237 -26.39 6.64 20.08
CA LEU A 237 -26.43 5.65 18.99
C LEU A 237 -26.92 4.28 19.51
N PRO A 238 -27.75 3.55 18.75
CA PRO A 238 -28.31 2.28 19.21
C PRO A 238 -27.27 1.15 19.20
N GLY A 239 -27.52 0.11 20.00
CA GLY A 239 -26.80 -1.17 19.92
C GLY A 239 -25.31 -1.10 20.25
N GLY A 240 -24.88 -0.11 21.04
CA GLY A 240 -23.47 0.09 21.38
C GLY A 240 -22.61 0.59 20.21
N LEU A 241 -23.23 1.08 19.12
CA LEU A 241 -22.51 1.65 18.00
C LEU A 241 -21.74 2.90 18.45
N GLN A 242 -20.43 2.88 18.25
CA GLN A 242 -19.56 3.98 18.68
C GLN A 242 -19.61 5.17 17.72
N MET A 243 -19.65 4.88 16.42
CA MET A 243 -19.65 5.91 15.38
C MET A 243 -20.33 5.40 14.11
N LEU A 244 -20.88 6.34 13.34
CA LEU A 244 -21.34 6.16 11.97
C LEU A 244 -20.57 7.15 11.09
N LEU A 245 -20.00 6.66 9.99
CA LEU A 245 -19.37 7.48 8.95
C LEU A 245 -20.33 7.62 7.79
N GLY A 246 -20.77 8.85 7.57
CA GLY A 246 -21.64 9.23 6.47
C GLY A 246 -20.88 9.72 5.25
N ARG A 247 -21.62 10.16 4.23
CA ARG A 247 -21.09 10.65 2.96
C ARG A 247 -20.14 11.84 3.13
N ASP A 248 -20.35 12.69 4.13
CA ASP A 248 -19.46 13.81 4.47
C ASP A 248 -18.00 13.40 4.67
N VAL A 249 -17.74 12.18 5.17
CA VAL A 249 -16.39 11.62 5.29
C VAL A 249 -16.08 10.61 4.20
N LEU A 250 -17.00 9.68 3.91
CA LEU A 250 -16.77 8.57 2.98
C LEU A 250 -16.42 9.06 1.56
N SER A 251 -17.07 10.11 1.07
CA SER A 251 -16.80 10.65 -0.27
C SER A 251 -15.39 11.23 -0.38
N GLN A 252 -14.89 11.85 0.69
CA GLN A 252 -13.53 12.42 0.77
C GLN A 252 -12.46 11.33 0.86
N LEU A 253 -12.81 10.15 1.41
CA LEU A 253 -11.97 8.96 1.41
C LEU A 253 -11.97 8.21 0.07
N GLY A 254 -12.68 8.72 -0.95
CA GLY A 254 -12.79 8.08 -2.26
C GLY A 254 -13.67 6.82 -2.26
N VAL A 255 -14.45 6.58 -1.20
CA VAL A 255 -15.36 5.44 -1.13
C VAL A 255 -16.51 5.66 -2.12
N ARG A 256 -16.80 4.64 -2.94
CA ARG A 256 -17.88 4.67 -3.92
C ARG A 256 -18.76 3.44 -3.76
N LEU A 257 -20.07 3.65 -3.78
CA LEU A 257 -21.03 2.57 -3.98
C LEU A 257 -21.07 2.26 -5.48
N THR A 258 -20.82 1.01 -5.85
CA THR A 258 -20.93 0.56 -7.25
C THR A 258 -21.76 -0.71 -7.31
N ASN A 259 -22.63 -0.81 -8.32
CA ASN A 259 -23.36 -2.01 -8.68
C ASN A 259 -22.71 -2.74 -9.87
N GLN A 260 -21.56 -2.26 -10.34
CA GLN A 260 -20.83 -2.92 -11.42
C GLN A 260 -20.02 -4.09 -10.85
N PRO A 261 -20.12 -5.29 -11.43
CA PRO A 261 -19.28 -6.41 -11.03
C PRO A 261 -17.82 -6.07 -11.25
N PHE A 262 -16.98 -6.46 -10.30
CA PHE A 262 -15.53 -6.39 -10.45
C PHE A 262 -15.14 -7.42 -11.52
N LEU A 263 -14.85 -6.96 -12.74
CA LEU A 263 -14.33 -7.76 -13.85
C LEU A 263 -12.81 -7.80 -13.82
#